data_AF-A0A2V7WUW9-F1
#
_entry.id   AF-A0A2V7WUW9-F1
#
_cell.length_a   1.000
_cell.length_b   1.000
_cell.length_c   1.000
_cell.angle_alpha   90.00
_cell.angle_beta   90.00
_cell.angle_gamma   90.00
#
_symmetry.space_group_name_H-M   'P 1'
#
loop_
_entity.id
_entity.type
_entity.pdbx_description
1 polymer ?
#
loop_
_entity_poly.entity_id
_entity_poly.type
_entity_poly.pdbx_seq_one_letter_code
_entity_poly.pdbx_strand_id
1 'polypeptide(L)' 'FTAMLVGTDGKSYFVKVGQRLFDGVITAIDASTVTFRQEVTDPLSSVRSRDVKKTLYPSEEGRQ' A
#
# COMPACT_ATOMS: atom_id res chain seq x y z
N PHE A 1 11.02 9.30 0.41
CA PHE A 1 10.70 8.83 -0.94
C PHE A 1 9.30 9.28 -1.33
N THR A 2 9.06 9.45 -2.63
CA THR A 2 7.71 9.63 -3.21
C THR A 2 7.46 8.44 -4.12
N ALA A 3 6.32 7.78 -3.98
CA ALA A 3 5.94 6.66 -4.84
C ALA A 3 4.87 7.08 -5.84
N MET A 4 4.82 6.43 -7.00
CA MET A 4 3.72 6.57 -7.96
C MET A 4 2.92 5.27 -7.94
N LEU A 5 1.61 5.38 -7.68
CA LEU A 5 0.68 4.26 -7.63
C LEU A 5 -0.40 4.45 -8.69
N VAL A 6 -0.89 3.34 -9.23
CA VAL A 6 -2.10 3.34 -10.08
C VAL A 6 -3.28 2.97 -9.20
N GLY A 7 -4.27 3.85 -9.12
CA GLY A 7 -5.51 3.61 -8.39
C GLY A 7 -6.39 2.57 -9.09
N THR A 8 -7.39 2.07 -8.39
CA THR A 8 -8.40 1.15 -8.95
C THR A 8 -9.24 1.79 -10.05
N ASP A 9 -9.20 3.12 -10.17
CA ASP A 9 -9.80 3.92 -11.23
C ASP A 9 -8.89 4.06 -12.48
N GLY A 10 -7.71 3.43 -12.48
CA GLY A 10 -6.73 3.51 -13.56
C GLY A 10 -5.92 4.81 -13.59
N LYS A 11 -6.10 5.73 -12.63
CA LYS A 11 -5.35 6.98 -12.58
C LYS A 11 -4.06 6.84 -11.78
N SER A 12 -3.04 7.60 -12.16
CA SER A 12 -1.76 7.63 -11.45
C SER A 12 -1.78 8.70 -10.36
N TYR A 13 -1.27 8.34 -9.18
CA TYR A 13 -1.21 9.19 -8.00
C TYR A 13 0.22 9.20 -7.45
N PHE A 14 0.73 10.39 -7.15
CA PHE A 14 1.96 10.54 -6.38
C PHE A 14 1.64 10.55 -4.90
N VAL A 15 2.29 9.66 -4.14
CA VAL A 15 2.00 9.46 -2.73
C VAL A 15 3.24 9.54 -1.84
N LYS A 16 3.03 9.91 -0.58
CA LYS A 16 4.06 10.03 0.46
C LYS A 16 3.65 9.31 1.74
N VAL A 17 4.63 9.01 2.59
CA VAL A 17 4.39 8.48 3.94
C VAL A 17 3.47 9.42 4.73
N GLY A 18 2.53 8.84 5.47
CA GLY A 18 1.50 9.54 6.24
C GLY A 18 0.24 9.86 5.45
N GLN A 19 0.24 9.68 4.13
CA GLN A 19 -0.94 9.95 3.32
C GLN A 19 -2.00 8.87 3.52
N ARG A 20 -3.23 9.31 3.80
CA ARG A 20 -4.39 8.44 3.96
C ARG A 20 -4.94 8.05 2.59
N LEU A 21 -5.20 6.77 2.42
CA LEU A 21 -5.88 6.16 1.29
C LEU A 21 -7.30 5.77 1.73
N PHE A 22 -7.97 4.89 0.98
CA PHE A 22 -9.34 4.49 1.29
C PHE A 22 -9.49 3.86 2.68
N ASP A 23 -8.82 2.73 2.92
CA ASP A 23 -8.91 1.91 4.13
C ASP A 23 -7.57 1.77 4.86
N GLY A 24 -6.63 2.70 4.60
CA GLY A 24 -5.32 2.64 5.20
C GLY A 24 -4.48 3.90 5.05
N VAL A 25 -3.26 3.82 5.57
CA VAL A 25 -2.26 4.90 5.54
C VAL A 25 -0.92 4.33 5.09
N ILE A 26 -0.16 5.11 4.32
CA ILE A 26 1.20 4.72 3.94
C ILE A 26 2.12 4.93 5.14
N THR A 27 2.77 3.88 5.63
CA THR A 27 3.66 3.94 6.79
C THR A 27 5.13 3.98 6.42
N ALA A 28 5.51 3.41 5.27
CA ALA A 28 6.88 3.45 4.77
C ALA A 28 6.91 3.38 3.24
N ILE A 29 7.92 4.02 2.64
CA ILE A 29 8.25 3.92 1.21
C ILE A 29 9.76 3.71 1.11
N ASP A 30 10.16 2.61 0.50
CA ASP A 30 11.53 2.25 0.15
C ASP A 30 11.73 2.34 -1.37
N ALA A 31 12.96 2.08 -1.83
CA ALA A 31 13.29 2.14 -3.26
C ALA A 31 12.51 1.11 -4.12
N SER A 32 12.14 -0.03 -3.53
CA SER A 32 11.44 -1.12 -4.24
C SER A 32 10.05 -1.43 -3.69
N THR A 33 9.70 -0.93 -2.49
CA THR A 33 8.51 -1.37 -1.77
C THR A 33 7.78 -0.23 -1.08
N VAL A 34 6.46 -0.37 -0.97
CA VAL A 34 5.58 0.51 -0.22
C VAL A 34 4.85 -0.30 0.84
N THR A 35 4.85 0.18 2.06
CA THR A 35 4.13 -0.43 3.18
C THR A 35 2.90 0.39 3.52
N PHE A 36 1.76 -0.27 3.54
CA PHE A 36 0.45 0.27 3.88
C PHE A 36 0.01 -0.32 5.21
N ARG A 37 -0.53 0.49 6.10
CA ARG A 37 -1.28 0.00 7.25
C ARG A 37 -2.76 0.06 6.92
N GLN A 38 -3.38 -1.10 6.80
CA GLN A 38 -4.80 -1.24 6.50
C GLN A 38 -5.58 -1.50 7.80
N GLU A 39 -6.70 -0.81 7.98
CA GLU A 39 -7.63 -1.09 9.06
C GLU A 39 -8.42 -2.37 8.75
N VAL A 40 -8.54 -3.26 9.74
CA VAL A 40 -9.30 -4.51 9.60
C VAL A 40 -10.73 -4.24 10.09
N THR A 41 -11.69 -4.37 9.19
CA THR A 41 -13.11 -4.09 9.46
C THR A 41 -13.89 -5.31 9.97
N ASP A 42 -13.24 -6.47 10.14
CA ASP A 42 -13.88 -7.69 10.62
C ASP A 42 -14.10 -7.61 12.15
N PRO A 43 -15.36 -7.62 12.63
CA PRO A 43 -15.68 -7.50 14.05
C PRO A 43 -15.25 -8.70 14.89
N LEU A 44 -14.97 -9.85 14.28
CA LEU A 44 -14.48 -11.05 14.96
C LEU A 44 -12.94 -11.13 14.97
N SER A 45 -12.25 -10.22 14.27
CA SER A 45 -10.79 -10.16 14.27
C SER A 45 -10.27 -9.51 15.56
N SER A 46 -9.32 -10.17 16.24
CA SER A 46 -8.56 -9.57 17.35
C SER A 46 -7.56 -8.51 16.87
N VAL A 47 -7.21 -8.53 15.58
CA VAL A 47 -6.26 -7.62 14.95
C VAL A 47 -7.02 -6.48 14.30
N ARG A 48 -6.79 -5.25 14.77
CA ARG A 48 -7.44 -4.03 14.28
C ARG A 48 -6.77 -3.42 13.04
N SER A 49 -5.51 -3.75 12.79
CA SER A 49 -4.77 -3.24 11.65
C SER A 49 -3.71 -4.24 11.19
N ARG A 50 -3.47 -4.31 9.88
CA ARG A 50 -2.41 -5.13 9.30
C ARG A 50 -1.49 -4.27 8.42
N ASP A 51 -0.20 -4.57 8.46
CA ASP A 51 0.76 -3.96 7.55
C ASP A 51 0.86 -4.82 6.28
N VAL A 52 0.53 -4.21 5.14
CA VAL A 52 0.55 -4.81 3.81
C VAL A 52 1.70 -4.20 3.04
N LYS A 53 2.68 -5.03 2.68
CA LYS A 53 3.83 -4.62 1.86
C LYS A 53 3.56 -4.93 0.39
N LYS A 54 3.82 -3.98 -0.50
CA LYS A 54 3.71 -4.14 -1.96
C LYS A 54 5.00 -3.70 -2.65
N THR A 55 5.36 -4.41 -3.71
CA THR A 55 6.49 -4.07 -4.57
C THR A 55 6.07 -3.03 -5.62
N LEU A 56 6.94 -2.07 -5.93
CA LEU A 56 6.70 -1.02 -6.93
C LEU A 56 6.74 -1.54 -8.37
N TYR A 57 7.43 -2.66 -8.61
CA TYR A 57 7.65 -3.25 -9.92
C TYR A 57 7.02 -4.66 -10.01
N PRO A 58 5.67 -4.77 -10.08
CA PRO A 58 4.99 -6.06 -10.04
C PRO A 58 5.27 -6.97 -11.26
N SER A 59 5.77 -6.42 -12.38
CA SER A 59 6.11 -7.19 -13.57
C SER A 59 7.34 -8.10 -13.42
N GLU A 60 8.13 -7.94 -12.36
CA GLU A 60 9.25 -8.84 -12.08
C GLU A 60 8.86 -10.08 -11.25
N GLU A 61 7.74 -10.05 -10.53
CA GLU A 61 7.30 -11.18 -9.67
C GLU A 61 6.50 -12.26 -10.43
N GLY A 62 6.03 -11.99 -11.65
CA GLY A 62 5.23 -12.94 -12.45
C GLY A 62 6.00 -13.69 -13.54
N ARG A 63 7.34 -13.63 -13.55
CA ARG A 63 8.19 -14.17 -14.63
C ARG A 63 9.23 -15.22 -14.19
N GLN A 64 9.12 -15.78 -13.00
CA GLN A 64 9.92 -16.93 -12.56
C GLN A 64 9.06 -18.18 -12.38
#